data_AF-A0A2P2GVX2-F1
#
_entry.id   AF-A0A2P2GVX2-F1
#
_cell.length_a   1.000
_cell.length_b   1.000
_cell.length_c   1.000
_cell.angle_alpha   90.00
_cell.angle_beta   90.00
_cell.angle_gamma   90.00
#
_symmetry.space_group_name_H-M   'P 1'
#
loop_
_entity.id
_entity.type
_entity.pdbx_description
1 polymer ?
#
loop_
_entity_poly.entity_id
_entity_poly.type
_entity_poly.pdbx_seq_one_letter_code
_entity_poly.pdbx_strand_id
1 'polypeptide(L)'
;MAVEHEDAETLAGLLAGGADPDEVFSNMTLLTHAIESEGQGSLQSGEPLTVHTTAVLLAFGTDPSLADPDGRIPVEMADFYDHHPAVKLLQAHISRRAGDSR
;
A
#
# COMPACT_ATOMS: atom_id res chain seq x y z
N MET A 1 -13.60 -4.58 2.79
CA MET A 1 -13.09 -3.19 2.63
C MET A 1 -12.61 -2.98 1.19
N ALA A 2 -12.48 -1.75 0.69
CA ALA A 2 -11.97 -1.52 -0.68
C ALA A 2 -10.58 -2.15 -0.88
N VAL A 3 -9.69 -2.03 0.11
CA VAL A 3 -8.36 -2.65 0.11
C VAL A 3 -8.41 -4.19 0.15
N GLU A 4 -9.23 -4.77 1.02
CA GLU A 4 -9.41 -6.24 1.13
C GLU A 4 -9.87 -6.90 -0.18
N HIS A 5 -10.56 -6.17 -1.04
CA HIS A 5 -11.07 -6.66 -2.33
C HIS A 5 -10.25 -6.18 -3.53
N GLU A 6 -9.09 -5.55 -3.30
CA GLU A 6 -8.26 -4.92 -4.33
C GLU A 6 -9.05 -3.92 -5.23
N ASP A 7 -10.10 -3.30 -4.68
CA ASP A 7 -10.98 -2.36 -5.37
C ASP A 7 -10.39 -0.95 -5.34
N ALA A 8 -9.52 -0.69 -6.32
CA ALA A 8 -8.86 0.60 -6.48
C ALA A 8 -9.81 1.76 -6.82
N GLU A 9 -10.94 1.51 -7.49
CA GLU A 9 -11.89 2.55 -7.86
C GLU A 9 -12.65 3.06 -6.62
N THR A 10 -13.20 2.14 -5.83
CA THR A 10 -13.86 2.48 -4.57
C THR A 10 -12.88 3.13 -3.60
N LEU A 11 -11.64 2.63 -3.51
CA LEU A 11 -10.60 3.22 -2.67
C LEU A 11 -10.29 4.67 -3.07
N ALA A 12 -10.09 4.93 -4.37
CA ALA A 12 -9.84 6.28 -4.86
C ALA A 12 -11.01 7.23 -4.57
N GLY A 13 -12.26 6.75 -4.69
CA GLY A 13 -13.45 7.52 -4.32
C GLY A 13 -13.49 7.91 -2.84
N LEU A 14 -13.13 6.98 -1.94
CA LEU A 14 -13.06 7.25 -0.50
C LEU A 14 -11.99 8.27 -0.15
N LEU A 15 -10.78 8.12 -0.70
CA LEU A 15 -9.67 9.05 -0.47
C LEU A 15 -9.96 10.44 -1.05
N ALA A 16 -10.57 10.52 -2.24
CA ALA A 16 -11.05 11.78 -2.80
C ALA A 16 -12.15 12.43 -1.95
N GLY A 17 -12.92 11.63 -1.22
CA GLY A 17 -13.90 12.08 -0.23
C GLY A 17 -13.30 12.58 1.09
N GLY A 18 -11.98 12.51 1.25
CA GLY A 18 -11.27 12.97 2.45
C GLY A 18 -11.04 11.87 3.50
N ALA A 19 -11.18 10.59 3.14
CA ALA A 19 -10.69 9.50 3.98
C ALA A 19 -9.18 9.64 4.20
N ASP A 20 -8.71 9.29 5.39
CA ASP A 20 -7.30 9.38 5.76
C ASP A 20 -6.50 8.25 5.06
N PRO A 21 -5.54 8.57 4.18
CA PRO A 21 -4.71 7.56 3.50
C PRO A 21 -3.79 6.78 4.45
N ASP A 22 -3.52 7.28 5.65
CA ASP A 22 -2.71 6.62 6.69
C ASP A 22 -3.58 5.95 7.77
N GLU A 23 -4.89 5.81 7.54
CA GLU A 23 -5.82 5.17 8.46
C GLU A 23 -5.35 3.75 8.85
N VAL A 24 -5.51 3.42 10.13
CA VAL A 24 -5.29 2.08 10.64
C VAL A 24 -6.63 1.36 10.76
N PHE A 25 -6.77 0.25 10.04
CA PHE A 25 -7.93 -0.63 10.09
C PHE A 25 -7.48 -2.08 10.31
N SER A 26 -8.18 -2.82 11.18
CA SER A 26 -7.80 -4.20 11.55
C SER A 26 -6.33 -4.35 11.98
N ASN A 27 -5.82 -3.36 12.72
CA ASN A 27 -4.43 -3.30 13.20
C ASN A 27 -3.36 -3.19 12.08
N MET A 28 -3.75 -2.74 10.89
CA MET A 28 -2.85 -2.46 9.78
C MET A 28 -3.09 -1.04 9.26
N THR A 29 -2.04 -0.34 8.82
CA THR A 29 -2.24 0.82 7.95
C THR A 29 -2.88 0.36 6.64
N LEU A 30 -3.64 1.23 5.98
CA LEU A 30 -4.22 0.92 4.66
C LEU A 30 -3.15 0.46 3.67
N LEU A 31 -1.94 1.02 3.73
CA LEU A 31 -0.83 0.64 2.86
C LEU A 31 -0.30 -0.77 3.12
N THR A 32 -0.06 -1.12 4.39
CA THR A 32 0.39 -2.48 4.73
C THR A 32 -0.69 -3.51 4.36
N HIS A 33 -1.97 -3.18 4.59
CA HIS A 33 -3.09 -4.03 4.22
C HIS A 33 -3.20 -4.22 2.68
N ALA A 34 -2.94 -3.18 1.89
CA ALA A 34 -2.98 -3.27 0.42
C ALA A 34 -1.93 -4.24 -0.12
N ILE A 35 -0.70 -4.13 0.37
CA ILE A 35 0.40 -5.01 -0.02
C ILE A 35 0.12 -6.45 0.39
N GLU A 36 -0.43 -6.67 1.59
CA GLU A 36 -0.84 -7.99 2.06
C GLU A 36 -1.95 -8.57 1.16
N SER A 37 -2.98 -7.78 0.83
CA SER A 37 -4.11 -8.24 0.01
C SER A 37 -3.67 -8.59 -1.42
N GLU A 38 -2.89 -7.73 -2.07
CA GLU A 38 -2.33 -7.98 -3.41
C GLU A 38 -1.42 -9.23 -3.42
N GLY A 39 -0.62 -9.41 -2.36
CA GLY A 39 0.23 -10.58 -2.18
C GLY A 39 -0.56 -11.88 -1.99
N GLN A 40 -1.54 -11.87 -1.07
CA GLN A 40 -2.41 -13.01 -0.81
C GLN A 40 -3.30 -13.35 -2.02
N GLY A 41 -3.83 -12.35 -2.71
CA GLY A 41 -4.62 -12.49 -3.93
C GLY A 41 -3.84 -13.20 -5.03
N SER A 42 -2.59 -12.80 -5.25
CA SER A 42 -1.68 -13.47 -6.20
C SER A 42 -1.39 -14.92 -5.78
N LEU A 43 -1.07 -15.19 -4.51
CA LEU A 43 -0.82 -16.54 -4.01
C LEU A 43 -2.03 -17.47 -4.15
N GLN A 44 -3.24 -16.95 -3.93
CA GLN A 44 -4.47 -17.73 -3.95
C GLN A 44 -4.98 -18.01 -5.37
N SER A 45 -4.92 -17.00 -6.25
CA SER A 45 -5.43 -17.11 -7.62
C SER A 45 -4.39 -17.68 -8.60
N GLY A 46 -3.10 -17.54 -8.30
CA GLY A 46 -2.00 -17.79 -9.23
C GLY A 46 -1.83 -16.69 -10.28
N GLU A 47 -2.63 -15.62 -10.23
CA GLU A 47 -2.48 -14.46 -11.10
C GLU A 47 -1.24 -13.64 -10.70
N PRO A 48 -0.66 -12.86 -11.63
CA PRO A 48 0.48 -12.01 -11.32
C PRO A 48 0.14 -10.96 -10.24
N LEU A 49 1.13 -10.66 -9.40
CA LEU A 49 1.07 -9.56 -8.42
C LEU A 49 0.64 -8.24 -9.07
N THR A 50 -0.37 -7.60 -8.48
CA THR A 50 -0.85 -6.27 -8.89
C THR A 50 -0.44 -5.21 -7.88
N VAL A 51 -0.52 -3.92 -8.25
CA VAL A 51 -0.17 -2.78 -7.37
C VAL A 51 -1.24 -1.70 -7.36
N HIS A 52 -2.47 -2.03 -7.74
CA HIS A 52 -3.49 -1.02 -8.00
C HIS A 52 -3.84 -0.24 -6.74
N THR A 53 -4.09 -0.93 -5.63
CA THR A 53 -4.45 -0.29 -4.36
C THR A 53 -3.25 0.36 -3.70
N THR A 54 -2.08 -0.27 -3.77
CA THR A 54 -0.80 0.30 -3.34
C THR A 54 -0.51 1.63 -4.06
N ALA A 55 -0.68 1.68 -5.38
CA ALA A 55 -0.44 2.88 -6.18
C ALA A 55 -1.46 4.00 -5.88
N VAL A 56 -2.74 3.65 -5.67
CA VAL A 56 -3.76 4.63 -5.27
C VAL A 56 -3.39 5.30 -3.95
N LEU A 57 -3.07 4.53 -2.91
CA LEU A 57 -2.70 5.08 -1.59
C LEU A 57 -1.49 6.03 -1.69
N LEU A 58 -0.44 5.60 -2.41
CA LEU A 58 0.74 6.43 -2.63
C LEU A 58 0.44 7.72 -3.40
N ALA A 59 -0.49 7.68 -4.36
CA ALA A 59 -0.92 8.87 -5.12
C ALA A 59 -1.69 9.88 -4.24
N PHE A 60 -2.40 9.42 -3.23
CA PHE A 60 -3.13 10.25 -2.26
C PHE A 60 -2.28 10.70 -1.07
N GLY A 61 -0.99 10.38 -1.06
CA GLY A 61 -0.04 10.95 -0.12
C GLY A 61 0.16 10.15 1.16
N THR A 62 -0.25 8.88 1.20
CA THR A 62 0.17 7.92 2.24
C THR A 62 1.67 8.04 2.53
N ASP A 63 2.06 7.89 3.79
CA ASP A 63 3.45 7.75 4.18
C ASP A 63 3.97 6.31 3.95
N PRO A 64 4.83 6.07 2.94
CA PRO A 64 5.35 4.74 2.64
C PRO A 64 6.30 4.17 3.71
N SER A 65 6.72 4.98 4.68
CA SER A 65 7.61 4.58 5.76
C SER A 65 6.89 4.33 7.09
N LEU A 66 5.58 4.60 7.15
CA LEU A 66 4.78 4.42 8.35
C LEU A 66 4.56 2.94 8.61
N ALA A 67 5.15 2.45 9.71
CA ALA A 67 4.90 1.12 10.23
C ALA A 67 3.48 1.01 10.78
N ASP A 68 2.87 -0.16 10.63
CA ASP A 68 1.60 -0.45 11.28
C ASP A 68 1.76 -0.69 12.80
N PRO A 69 0.66 -0.82 13.56
CA PRO A 69 0.72 -1.09 15.01
C PRO A 69 1.47 -2.37 15.41
N ASP A 70 1.60 -3.36 14.53
CA ASP A 70 2.40 -4.57 14.76
C ASP A 70 3.89 -4.35 14.43
N GLY A 71 4.25 -3.14 13.99
CA GLY A 71 5.60 -2.76 13.59
C GLY A 71 5.96 -3.19 12.17
N ARG A 72 5.00 -3.63 11.35
CA ARG A 72 5.26 -4.08 9.99
C ARG A 72 5.45 -2.86 9.09
N ILE A 73 6.61 -2.79 8.45
CA ILE A 73 6.97 -1.70 7.54
C ILE A 73 6.52 -2.08 6.11
N PRO A 74 5.88 -1.18 5.34
CA PRO A 74 5.37 -1.49 4.01
C PRO A 74 6.39 -2.14 3.06
N VAL A 75 7.64 -1.67 3.07
CA VAL A 75 8.69 -2.24 2.19
C VAL A 75 9.07 -3.67 2.58
N GLU A 76 9.12 -3.97 3.87
CA GLU A 76 9.43 -5.31 4.38
C GLU A 76 8.29 -6.28 4.09
N MET A 77 7.04 -5.80 4.16
CA MET A 77 5.87 -6.57 3.75
C MET A 77 5.89 -6.88 2.25
N ALA A 78 6.26 -5.91 1.43
CA ALA A 78 6.38 -6.11 -0.01
C ALA A 78 7.49 -7.13 -0.35
N ASP A 79 8.63 -7.05 0.33
CA ASP A 79 9.71 -8.04 0.18
C ASP A 79 9.27 -9.45 0.62
N PHE A 80 8.48 -9.58 1.69
CA PHE A 80 7.96 -10.88 2.17
C PHE A 80 7.12 -11.62 1.12
N TYR A 81 6.38 -10.89 0.27
CA TYR A 81 5.57 -11.46 -0.82
C TYR A 81 6.31 -11.55 -2.16
N ASP A 82 7.62 -11.28 -2.21
CA ASP A 82 8.35 -11.08 -3.46
C ASP A 82 7.66 -10.05 -4.39
N HIS A 83 7.04 -9.02 -3.79
CA HIS A 83 6.24 -7.99 -4.46
C HIS A 83 7.11 -6.89 -5.07
N HIS A 84 7.95 -7.28 -6.02
CA HIS A 84 8.93 -6.42 -6.68
C HIS A 84 8.34 -5.12 -7.26
N PRO A 85 7.12 -5.12 -7.87
CA PRO A 85 6.48 -3.88 -8.30
C PRO A 85 6.18 -2.91 -7.13
N ALA A 86 5.64 -3.40 -6.01
CA ALA A 86 5.36 -2.58 -4.83
C ALA A 86 6.65 -2.03 -4.21
N VAL A 87 7.70 -2.85 -4.08
CA VAL A 87 9.02 -2.43 -3.57
C VAL A 87 9.56 -1.23 -4.35
N LYS A 88 9.54 -1.30 -5.68
CA LYS A 88 10.02 -0.20 -6.55
C LYS A 88 9.20 1.08 -6.38
N LEU A 89 7.88 0.96 -6.26
CA LEU A 89 6.99 2.10 -6.04
C LEU A 89 7.27 2.78 -4.69
N LEU A 90 7.34 1.99 -3.61
CA LEU A 90 7.63 2.49 -2.27
C LEU A 90 8.98 3.22 -2.23
N GLN A 91 10.05 2.60 -2.76
CA GLN A 91 11.38 3.20 -2.80
C GLN A 91 11.42 4.51 -3.60
N ALA A 92 10.69 4.57 -4.72
CA ALA A 92 10.59 5.79 -5.52
C ALA A 92 9.90 6.93 -4.77
N HIS A 93 8.83 6.63 -4.02
CA HIS A 93 8.12 7.63 -3.20
C HIS A 93 8.95 8.10 -2.00
N ILE A 94 9.62 7.18 -1.29
CA ILE A 94 10.52 7.51 -0.18
C ILE A 94 11.66 8.42 -0.65
N SER A 95 12.31 8.05 -1.76
CA SER A 95 13.44 8.82 -2.32
C SER A 95 13.02 10.23 -2.75
N ARG A 96 11.82 10.38 -3.31
CA ARG A 96 11.26 11.68 -3.70
C ARG A 96 11.03 12.58 -2.48
N ARG A 97 10.38 12.07 -1.42
CA ARG A 97 10.15 12.83 -0.18
C ARG A 97 11.46 13.29 0.46
N ALA A 98 12.50 12.45 0.44
CA ALA A 98 13.83 12.82 0.96
C ALA A 98 14.51 13.92 0.13
N GLY A 99 14.24 13.98 -1.18
CA GLY A 99 14.74 15.03 -2.07
C GLY A 99 13.99 16.36 -1.91
N ASP A 100 12.68 16.32 -1.68
CA ASP A 100 11.84 17.51 -1.49
C ASP A 100 12.05 18.18 -0.12
N SER A 101 12.74 17.51 0.81
CA SER A 101 13.06 18.01 2.15
C SER A 101 14.41 18.75 2.25
N ARG A 102 15.07 19.07 1.12
CA ARG A 102 16.38 19.75 1.02
C ARG A 102 16.28 21.09 0.31
#